data_AF-A0AA37QVC9-F1
#
_entry.id   AF-A0AA37QVC9-F1
#
_cell.length_a   1.000
_cell.length_b   1.000
_cell.length_c   1.000
_cell.angle_alpha   90.00
_cell.angle_beta   90.00
_cell.angle_gamma   90.00
#
_symmetry.space_group_name_H-M   'P 1'
#
loop_
_entity.id
_entity.type
_entity.pdbx_description
1 polymer ?
#
loop_
_entity_poly.entity_id
_entity_poly.type
_entity_poly.pdbx_seq_one_letter_code
_entity_poly.pdbx_strand_id
1 'polypeptide(L)'
;MSAEVIAQKWAGSAAGLFAGFVAWMTAGNTGIAHLNELLASLVTSTWLTFYFRYFGMLEASAEPKAVIGSSRARRDYDALRGDLAAGGDFSRLYARLLSRALNVTDRFIGDDKEPNESLSNRFGLKPAVPLWTTTSFDTCLVLALVYPIATVFFFWALTGHVGPAEAALKLRSDLSDVERAVAFLTVLLQVWAMNRYVKTKSFWWAALAFFVAVGLAVSVSVAAAGAIGLAQGAYFGPGVPLAGGVALGAAWIVAFTVATAFTSRDLWATFSASFVAVTFAAIMFGNRAIAADRRTMKQIYLVLLVPCSIAICLGASYYMANFTVWRVVGPLLLFGALMTVLNAPFDWASLGLTRVLLRSGLERGGWFPLTFAIVDAIAATFLIALLVPVMVVGVQFFDRIAEHAGGVAILPLANFFDGLQANPAAPEFWWAYALLLSTMLPSMFNLCIGGFSIVRVILARLSLFILDRLPADGPVVSYDRPWIATCLTVQVVGGVLFGFIIQALFALVVFAYVLPPIGLELLHIARWTASLNLPALFGLP
;
A
#
# COMPACT_ATOMS: atom_id res chain seq x y z
N MET A 1 -27.28 18.19 -0.14
CA MET A 1 -27.24 16.71 -0.21
C MET A 1 -27.70 16.19 1.14
N SER A 2 -28.88 15.58 1.22
CA SER A 2 -29.40 15.09 2.52
C SER A 2 -28.52 13.96 3.04
N ALA A 3 -28.47 13.81 4.37
CA ALA A 3 -27.73 12.73 5.02
C ALA A 3 -28.15 11.34 4.51
N GLU A 4 -29.41 11.20 4.08
CA GLU A 4 -29.93 10.00 3.42
C GLU A 4 -29.18 9.63 2.15
N VAL A 5 -28.91 10.58 1.25
CA VAL A 5 -28.23 10.27 -0.03
C VAL A 5 -26.77 9.85 0.20
N ILE A 6 -26.13 10.38 1.24
CA ILE A 6 -24.79 9.92 1.67
C ILE A 6 -24.90 8.51 2.25
N ALA A 7 -25.84 8.28 3.16
CA ALA A 7 -26.07 6.98 3.78
C ALA A 7 -26.39 5.90 2.74
N GLN A 8 -27.18 6.22 1.72
CA GLN A 8 -27.57 5.31 0.64
C GLN A 8 -26.39 4.98 -0.28
N LYS A 9 -25.50 5.95 -0.56
CA LYS A 9 -24.25 5.73 -1.30
C LYS A 9 -23.29 4.81 -0.55
N TRP A 10 -23.12 5.03 0.76
CA TRP A 10 -22.29 4.16 1.60
C TRP A 10 -22.91 2.79 1.82
N ALA A 11 -24.23 2.71 1.98
CA ALA A 11 -24.97 1.45 2.12
C ALA A 11 -24.87 0.61 0.84
N GLY A 12 -24.93 1.20 -0.35
CA GLY A 12 -24.76 0.49 -1.62
C GLY A 12 -23.36 -0.10 -1.80
N SER A 13 -22.31 0.70 -1.58
CA SER A 13 -20.92 0.21 -1.65
C SER A 13 -20.60 -0.80 -0.54
N ALA A 14 -21.11 -0.57 0.68
CA ALA A 14 -20.96 -1.52 1.79
C ALA A 14 -21.73 -2.81 1.54
N ALA A 15 -22.95 -2.75 0.98
CA ALA A 15 -23.73 -3.92 0.60
C ALA A 15 -23.08 -4.71 -0.55
N GLY A 16 -22.44 -4.04 -1.51
CA GLY A 16 -21.67 -4.70 -2.57
C GLY A 16 -20.43 -5.43 -2.03
N LEU A 17 -19.67 -4.79 -1.15
CA LEU A 17 -18.55 -5.42 -0.45
C LEU A 17 -19.02 -6.56 0.46
N PHE A 18 -20.14 -6.38 1.16
CA PHE A 18 -20.73 -7.38 2.04
C PHE A 18 -21.29 -8.57 1.26
N ALA A 19 -21.98 -8.35 0.14
CA ALA A 19 -22.50 -9.43 -0.72
C ALA A 19 -21.35 -10.21 -1.38
N GLY A 20 -20.30 -9.52 -1.81
CA GLY A 20 -19.07 -10.16 -2.29
C GLY A 20 -18.37 -11.00 -1.23
N PHE A 21 -18.32 -10.48 -0.01
CA PHE A 21 -17.78 -11.16 1.15
C PHE A 21 -18.65 -12.35 1.60
N VAL A 22 -19.98 -12.24 1.54
CA VAL A 22 -20.91 -13.34 1.81
C VAL A 22 -20.79 -14.42 0.74
N ALA A 23 -20.69 -14.05 -0.54
CA ALA A 23 -20.42 -15.00 -1.62
C ALA A 23 -19.11 -15.75 -1.36
N TRP A 24 -18.05 -15.02 -1.00
CA TRP A 24 -16.76 -15.58 -0.59
C TRP A 24 -16.87 -16.54 0.61
N MET A 25 -17.70 -16.22 1.62
CA MET A 25 -17.96 -17.12 2.77
C MET A 25 -18.76 -18.38 2.41
N THR A 26 -19.47 -18.39 1.28
CA THR A 26 -20.32 -19.53 0.87
C THR A 26 -19.69 -20.47 -0.15
N ALA A 27 -18.58 -20.07 -0.78
CA ALA A 27 -17.86 -20.92 -1.71
C ALA A 27 -16.89 -21.85 -0.98
N GLY A 28 -16.90 -23.15 -1.29
CA GLY A 28 -16.03 -24.12 -0.60
C GLY A 28 -14.58 -24.18 -1.12
N ASN A 29 -13.70 -24.56 -0.19
CA ASN A 29 -12.32 -25.11 -0.20
C ASN A 29 -11.39 -25.17 -1.44
N THR A 30 -11.57 -24.40 -2.52
CA THR A 30 -10.52 -24.29 -3.56
C THR A 30 -10.07 -22.85 -3.75
N GLY A 31 -8.83 -22.54 -3.34
CA GLY A 31 -8.26 -21.18 -3.28
C GLY A 31 -8.37 -20.35 -4.58
N ILE A 32 -8.38 -21.00 -5.76
CA ILE A 32 -8.55 -20.33 -7.05
C ILE A 32 -9.99 -19.86 -7.27
N ALA A 33 -10.99 -20.62 -6.81
CA ALA A 33 -12.40 -20.22 -6.86
C ALA A 33 -12.64 -18.96 -6.02
N HIS A 34 -12.05 -18.90 -4.81
CA HIS A 34 -12.13 -17.72 -3.94
C HIS A 34 -11.49 -16.47 -4.55
N LEU A 35 -10.38 -16.62 -5.29
CA LEU A 35 -9.76 -15.48 -5.97
C LEU A 35 -10.68 -14.91 -7.05
N ASN A 36 -11.32 -15.77 -7.85
CA ASN A 36 -12.26 -15.34 -8.88
C ASN A 36 -13.47 -14.61 -8.28
N GLU A 37 -14.01 -15.10 -7.17
CA GLU A 37 -15.12 -14.46 -6.47
C GLU A 37 -14.72 -13.14 -5.80
N LEU A 38 -13.52 -13.06 -5.25
CA LEU A 38 -12.98 -11.82 -4.70
C LEU A 38 -12.75 -10.78 -5.81
N LEU A 39 -12.20 -11.19 -6.94
CA LEU A 39 -12.05 -10.31 -8.10
C LEU A 39 -13.41 -9.88 -8.64
N ALA A 40 -14.37 -10.80 -8.76
CA ALA A 40 -15.73 -10.48 -9.20
C ALA A 40 -16.38 -9.47 -8.25
N SER A 41 -16.30 -9.68 -6.93
CA SER A 41 -16.85 -8.75 -5.95
C SER A 41 -16.15 -7.41 -5.92
N LEU A 42 -14.82 -7.37 -6.08
CA LEU A 42 -14.07 -6.13 -6.20
C LEU A 42 -14.52 -5.35 -7.45
N VAL A 43 -14.68 -6.03 -8.58
CA VAL A 43 -15.17 -5.45 -9.83
C VAL A 43 -16.61 -4.94 -9.66
N THR A 44 -17.50 -5.74 -9.07
CA THR A 44 -18.90 -5.35 -8.82
C THR A 44 -18.99 -4.17 -7.84
N SER A 45 -18.22 -4.16 -6.76
CA SER A 45 -18.19 -3.07 -5.79
C SER A 45 -17.65 -1.78 -6.42
N THR A 46 -16.57 -1.90 -7.20
CA THR A 46 -16.00 -0.78 -7.96
C THR A 46 -17.02 -0.24 -8.94
N TRP A 47 -17.68 -1.13 -9.70
CA TRP A 47 -18.75 -0.79 -10.62
C TRP A 47 -19.88 -0.03 -9.94
N LEU A 48 -20.46 -0.57 -8.86
CA LEU A 48 -21.55 0.07 -8.14
C LEU A 48 -21.16 1.44 -7.59
N THR A 49 -19.94 1.57 -7.06
CA THR A 49 -19.43 2.83 -6.53
C THR A 49 -19.32 3.90 -7.62
N PHE A 50 -18.79 3.56 -8.79
CA PHE A 50 -18.73 4.48 -9.93
C PHE A 50 -20.11 4.76 -10.53
N TYR A 51 -20.97 3.74 -10.63
CA TYR A 51 -22.34 3.89 -11.10
C TYR A 51 -23.12 4.89 -10.25
N PHE A 52 -23.17 4.71 -8.93
CA PHE A 52 -23.89 5.62 -8.03
C PHE A 52 -23.23 7.01 -7.95
N ARG A 53 -21.91 7.09 -8.14
CA ARG A 53 -21.21 8.37 -8.26
C ARG A 53 -21.70 9.12 -9.50
N TYR A 54 -21.69 8.49 -10.67
CA TYR A 54 -22.12 9.12 -11.92
C TYR A 54 -23.61 9.41 -11.90
N PHE A 55 -24.43 8.51 -11.38
CA PHE A 55 -25.86 8.71 -11.25
C PHE A 55 -26.18 9.96 -10.43
N GLY A 56 -25.61 10.10 -9.22
CA GLY A 56 -25.82 11.30 -8.40
C GLY A 56 -25.21 12.58 -8.98
N MET A 57 -24.16 12.47 -9.79
CA MET A 57 -23.60 13.61 -10.53
C MET A 57 -24.54 14.07 -11.66
N LEU A 58 -25.18 13.13 -12.37
CA LEU A 58 -26.16 13.43 -13.41
C LEU A 58 -27.45 14.01 -12.82
N GLU A 59 -27.84 13.65 -11.60
CA GLU A 59 -28.97 14.30 -10.90
C GLU A 59 -28.70 15.78 -10.62
N ALA A 60 -27.45 16.13 -10.28
CA ALA A 60 -27.05 17.52 -10.02
C ALA A 60 -27.05 18.41 -11.28
N SER A 61 -27.29 17.85 -12.47
CA SER A 61 -27.51 18.63 -13.70
C SER A 61 -28.77 19.52 -13.64
N ALA A 62 -29.71 19.22 -12.74
CA ALA A 62 -30.88 20.06 -12.50
C ALA A 62 -30.55 21.36 -11.74
N GLU A 63 -29.37 21.44 -11.09
CA GLU A 63 -28.97 22.62 -10.35
C GLU A 63 -28.61 23.78 -11.30
N PRO A 64 -28.97 25.04 -10.96
CA PRO A 64 -28.62 26.22 -11.75
C PRO A 64 -27.11 26.37 -11.97
N LYS A 65 -26.73 26.76 -13.18
CA LYS A 65 -25.34 27.04 -13.55
C LYS A 65 -24.87 28.31 -12.83
N ALA A 66 -23.71 28.23 -12.17
CA ALA A 66 -22.91 29.39 -11.77
C ALA A 66 -23.57 30.44 -10.84
N VAL A 67 -24.18 30.01 -9.74
CA VAL A 67 -24.33 30.88 -8.55
C VAL A 67 -23.23 30.52 -7.54
N ILE A 68 -22.66 31.53 -6.87
CA ILE A 68 -21.78 31.35 -5.70
C ILE A 68 -22.48 30.36 -4.75
N GLY A 69 -21.91 29.15 -4.59
CA GLY A 69 -22.54 28.08 -3.81
C GLY A 69 -23.02 26.83 -4.59
N SER A 70 -22.72 26.70 -5.89
CA SER A 70 -23.02 25.47 -6.65
C SER A 70 -22.52 24.21 -5.93
N SER A 71 -23.30 23.12 -5.99
CA SER A 71 -22.86 21.87 -5.34
C SER A 71 -21.60 21.33 -6.02
N ARG A 72 -20.81 20.55 -5.26
CA ARG A 72 -19.66 19.83 -5.83
C ARG A 72 -20.06 18.93 -7.00
N ALA A 73 -21.24 18.32 -6.93
CA ALA A 73 -21.75 17.43 -7.96
C ALA A 73 -22.05 18.17 -9.27
N ARG A 74 -22.58 19.40 -9.22
CA ARG A 74 -22.78 20.23 -10.42
C ARG A 74 -21.46 20.60 -11.09
N ARG A 75 -20.44 20.98 -10.31
CA ARG A 75 -19.10 21.25 -10.87
C ARG A 75 -18.48 20.03 -11.53
N ASP A 76 -18.63 18.85 -10.92
CA ASP A 76 -18.16 17.60 -11.49
C ASP A 76 -18.91 17.26 -12.79
N TYR A 77 -20.21 17.54 -12.88
CA TYR A 77 -21.01 17.41 -14.10
C TYR A 77 -20.50 18.32 -15.23
N ASP A 78 -20.34 19.62 -14.94
CA ASP A 78 -19.88 20.60 -15.94
C ASP A 78 -18.46 20.28 -16.41
N ALA A 79 -17.59 19.80 -15.51
CA ALA A 79 -16.26 19.32 -15.84
C ALA A 79 -16.32 18.06 -16.73
N LEU A 80 -17.16 17.07 -16.42
CA LEU A 80 -17.32 15.89 -17.28
C LEU A 80 -17.78 16.28 -18.68
N ARG A 81 -18.79 17.15 -18.78
CA ARG A 81 -19.32 17.61 -20.07
C ARG A 81 -18.24 18.34 -20.88
N GLY A 82 -17.48 19.22 -20.23
CA GLY A 82 -16.32 19.88 -20.84
C GLY A 82 -15.25 18.89 -21.30
N ASP A 83 -14.97 17.85 -20.50
CA ASP A 83 -14.02 16.78 -20.84
C ASP A 83 -14.47 16.00 -22.08
N LEU A 84 -15.78 15.67 -22.17
CA LEU A 84 -16.34 14.96 -23.33
C LEU A 84 -16.37 15.85 -24.58
N ALA A 85 -16.71 17.13 -24.43
CA ALA A 85 -16.76 18.10 -25.52
C ALA A 85 -15.39 18.48 -26.09
N ALA A 86 -14.34 18.46 -25.26
CA ALA A 86 -12.97 18.73 -25.68
C ALA A 86 -12.40 17.70 -26.68
N GLY A 87 -13.13 16.62 -26.94
CA GLY A 87 -12.75 15.53 -27.84
C GLY A 87 -11.77 14.57 -27.17
N GLY A 88 -11.91 13.28 -27.49
CA GLY A 88 -11.15 12.16 -26.92
C GLY A 88 -9.68 12.12 -27.33
N ASP A 89 -8.96 13.24 -27.26
CA ASP A 89 -7.52 13.25 -27.40
C ASP A 89 -6.88 12.57 -26.19
N PHE A 90 -6.41 11.35 -26.43
CA PHE A 90 -5.74 10.47 -25.46
C PHE A 90 -4.71 11.23 -24.64
N SER A 91 -3.85 12.01 -25.31
CA SER A 91 -2.73 12.70 -24.68
C SER A 91 -3.22 13.73 -23.68
N ARG A 92 -4.22 14.54 -24.05
CA ARG A 92 -4.79 15.56 -23.17
C ARG A 92 -5.52 14.98 -21.96
N LEU A 93 -6.30 13.91 -22.18
CA LEU A 93 -7.00 13.23 -21.09
C LEU A 93 -6.01 12.56 -20.13
N TYR A 94 -5.05 11.80 -20.66
CA TYR A 94 -4.01 11.15 -19.87
C TYR A 94 -3.22 12.18 -19.07
N ALA A 95 -2.74 13.24 -19.72
CA ALA A 95 -1.97 14.29 -19.05
C ALA A 95 -2.74 14.95 -17.90
N ARG A 96 -4.03 15.21 -18.09
CA ARG A 96 -4.90 15.79 -17.05
C ARG A 96 -5.08 14.86 -15.86
N LEU A 97 -5.35 13.58 -16.11
CA LEU A 97 -5.55 12.59 -15.05
C LEU A 97 -4.25 12.31 -14.30
N LEU A 98 -3.14 12.18 -15.04
CA LEU A 98 -1.83 11.99 -14.47
C LEU A 98 -1.42 13.19 -13.61
N SER A 99 -1.64 14.42 -14.07
CA SER A 99 -1.38 15.63 -13.26
C SER A 99 -2.23 15.64 -11.97
N ARG A 100 -3.52 15.28 -12.05
CA ARG A 100 -4.37 15.16 -10.86
C ARG A 100 -3.87 14.08 -9.91
N ALA A 101 -3.48 12.91 -10.43
CA ALA A 101 -2.97 11.81 -9.64
C ALA A 101 -1.68 12.20 -8.92
N LEU A 102 -0.71 12.80 -9.62
CA LEU A 102 0.53 13.30 -9.01
C LEU A 102 0.25 14.31 -7.89
N ASN A 103 -0.65 15.27 -8.11
CA ASN A 103 -1.02 16.24 -7.06
C ASN A 103 -1.77 15.60 -5.87
N VAL A 104 -2.50 14.51 -6.09
CA VAL A 104 -3.09 13.73 -5.00
C VAL A 104 -2.00 12.97 -4.25
N THR A 105 -1.06 12.37 -4.96
CA THR A 105 0.09 11.65 -4.39
C THR A 105 0.97 12.57 -3.54
N ASP A 106 1.28 13.78 -4.00
CA ASP A 106 2.05 14.77 -3.22
C ASP A 106 1.33 15.13 -1.91
N ARG A 107 0.01 15.35 -1.95
CA ARG A 107 -0.79 15.65 -0.76
C ARG A 107 -0.98 14.45 0.16
N PHE A 108 -1.08 13.26 -0.40
CA PHE A 108 -1.18 12.02 0.35
C PHE A 108 0.10 11.76 1.14
N ILE A 109 1.24 11.95 0.49
CA ILE A 109 2.56 11.88 1.13
C ILE A 109 2.76 13.05 2.10
N GLY A 110 2.14 14.19 1.82
CA GLY A 110 2.23 15.40 2.65
C GLY A 110 3.49 16.23 2.36
N ASP A 111 4.12 16.02 1.22
CA ASP A 111 5.33 16.73 0.80
C ASP A 111 5.06 17.80 -0.27
N ASP A 112 3.79 18.12 -0.54
CA ASP A 112 3.37 19.19 -1.46
C ASP A 112 3.93 20.57 -1.10
N LYS A 113 4.35 20.76 0.15
CA LYS A 113 4.95 22.00 0.68
C LYS A 113 6.48 21.99 0.70
N GLU A 114 7.13 20.94 0.19
CA GLU A 114 8.59 20.78 0.17
C GLU A 114 9.16 20.74 -1.26
N PRO A 115 8.91 21.76 -2.12
CA PRO A 115 9.44 21.77 -3.47
C PRO A 115 10.98 21.84 -3.48
N ASN A 116 11.61 21.14 -4.42
CA ASN A 116 13.07 21.13 -4.54
C ASN A 116 13.52 21.69 -5.90
N GLU A 117 13.76 23.00 -5.96
CA GLU A 117 14.18 23.71 -7.18
C GLU A 117 15.47 23.14 -7.78
N SER A 118 16.49 22.89 -6.95
CA SER A 118 17.78 22.40 -7.43
C SER A 118 17.67 21.04 -8.12
N LEU A 119 16.93 20.09 -7.54
CA LEU A 119 16.71 18.79 -8.17
C LEU A 119 15.79 18.91 -9.39
N SER A 120 14.71 19.70 -9.29
CA SER A 120 13.79 19.91 -10.42
C SER A 120 14.52 20.45 -11.65
N ASN A 121 15.41 21.43 -11.45
CA ASN A 121 16.23 22.01 -12.51
C ASN A 121 17.24 21.01 -13.09
N ARG A 122 17.86 20.15 -12.26
CA ARG A 122 18.78 19.09 -12.74
C ARG A 122 18.09 18.09 -13.65
N PHE A 123 16.80 17.82 -13.41
CA PHE A 123 15.99 16.95 -14.26
C PHE A 123 15.25 17.70 -15.38
N GLY A 124 15.48 19.01 -15.52
CA GLY A 124 14.89 19.83 -16.57
C GLY A 124 13.39 20.09 -16.41
N LEU A 125 12.86 19.98 -15.19
CA LEU A 125 11.47 20.32 -14.88
C LEU A 125 11.33 21.83 -14.68
N LYS A 126 10.30 22.43 -15.32
CA LYS A 126 10.03 23.87 -15.20
C LYS A 126 9.49 24.28 -13.84
N PRO A 127 8.49 23.61 -13.24
CA PRO A 127 8.03 23.91 -11.90
C PRO A 127 8.90 23.19 -10.86
N ALA A 128 9.15 23.87 -9.75
CA ALA A 128 9.74 23.25 -8.58
C ALA A 128 8.77 22.22 -7.99
N VAL A 129 9.21 20.98 -7.88
CA VAL A 129 8.35 19.86 -7.43
C VAL A 129 9.01 19.08 -6.29
N PRO A 130 8.22 18.41 -5.43
CA PRO A 130 8.77 17.65 -4.32
C PRO A 130 9.33 16.32 -4.83
N LEU A 131 10.66 16.24 -4.89
CA LEU A 131 11.41 15.08 -5.35
C LEU A 131 12.35 14.62 -4.24
N TRP A 132 12.28 13.33 -3.90
CA TRP A 132 13.10 12.68 -2.86
C TRP A 132 13.16 13.54 -1.58
N THR A 133 11.98 13.81 -1.01
CA THR A 133 11.85 14.61 0.22
C THR A 133 12.03 13.73 1.44
N THR A 134 12.31 14.33 2.60
CA THR A 134 12.36 13.58 3.86
C THR A 134 10.98 13.05 4.24
N THR A 135 9.96 13.84 3.96
CA THR A 135 8.56 13.50 4.23
C THR A 135 8.08 12.34 3.35
N SER A 136 8.55 12.27 2.09
CA SER A 136 8.30 11.09 1.24
C SER A 136 9.04 9.86 1.73
N PHE A 137 10.25 10.00 2.27
CA PHE A 137 10.98 8.87 2.87
C PHE A 137 10.24 8.31 4.10
N ASP A 138 9.81 9.17 5.02
CA ASP A 138 9.03 8.75 6.19
C ASP A 138 7.74 8.02 5.78
N THR A 139 7.07 8.50 4.74
CA THR A 139 5.86 7.85 4.21
C THR A 139 6.20 6.49 3.61
N CYS A 140 7.27 6.38 2.83
CA CYS A 140 7.76 5.10 2.30
C CYS A 140 8.12 4.12 3.43
N LEU A 141 8.73 4.58 4.51
CA LEU A 141 9.06 3.75 5.68
C LEU A 141 7.81 3.21 6.36
N VAL A 142 6.77 4.03 6.50
CA VAL A 142 5.46 3.57 7.00
C VAL A 142 4.81 2.58 6.05
N LEU A 143 4.81 2.85 4.74
CA LEU A 143 4.22 1.94 3.76
C LEU A 143 4.96 0.59 3.76
N ALA A 144 6.29 0.62 3.80
CA ALA A 144 7.16 -0.55 3.93
C ALA A 144 6.96 -1.35 5.22
N LEU A 145 6.41 -0.73 6.26
CA LEU A 145 5.95 -1.44 7.46
C LEU A 145 4.55 -2.04 7.26
N VAL A 146 3.63 -1.25 6.72
CA VAL A 146 2.21 -1.59 6.66
C VAL A 146 1.95 -2.71 5.65
N TYR A 147 2.45 -2.60 4.43
CA TYR A 147 2.02 -3.51 3.37
C TYR A 147 2.43 -4.98 3.61
N PRO A 148 3.63 -5.35 4.12
CA PRO A 148 3.97 -6.75 4.31
C PRO A 148 3.07 -7.39 5.36
N ILE A 149 2.88 -6.72 6.50
CA ILE A 149 2.02 -7.18 7.60
C ILE A 149 0.56 -7.27 7.13
N ALA A 150 0.06 -6.23 6.47
CA ALA A 150 -1.30 -6.21 5.94
C ALA A 150 -1.51 -7.33 4.91
N THR A 151 -0.49 -7.64 4.11
CA THR A 151 -0.57 -8.66 3.08
C THR A 151 -0.56 -10.07 3.66
N VAL A 152 0.34 -10.36 4.61
CA VAL A 152 0.36 -11.62 5.37
C VAL A 152 -1.01 -11.86 6.01
N PHE A 153 -1.54 -10.83 6.69
CA PHE A 153 -2.83 -10.94 7.36
C PHE A 153 -4.01 -11.09 6.37
N PHE A 154 -3.98 -10.36 5.25
CA PHE A 154 -5.00 -10.45 4.21
C PHE A 154 -5.01 -11.85 3.57
N PHE A 155 -3.86 -12.39 3.19
CA PHE A 155 -3.79 -13.71 2.57
C PHE A 155 -4.06 -14.85 3.54
N TRP A 156 -3.67 -14.72 4.81
CA TRP A 156 -4.12 -15.63 5.85
C TRP A 156 -5.65 -15.59 6.00
N ALA A 157 -6.26 -14.40 6.04
CA ALA A 157 -7.71 -14.29 6.15
C ALA A 157 -8.41 -14.99 4.98
N LEU A 158 -7.86 -14.83 3.77
CA LEU A 158 -8.38 -15.42 2.55
C LEU A 158 -8.21 -16.94 2.45
N THR A 159 -7.03 -17.45 2.80
CA THR A 159 -6.66 -18.84 2.49
C THR A 159 -6.68 -19.76 3.70
N GLY A 160 -6.63 -19.21 4.92
CA GLY A 160 -6.41 -19.96 6.15
C GLY A 160 -5.02 -20.59 6.25
N HIS A 161 -4.17 -20.41 5.24
CA HIS A 161 -2.84 -20.99 5.19
C HIS A 161 -1.91 -20.24 6.16
N VAL A 162 -1.02 -20.99 6.81
CA VAL A 162 -0.05 -20.45 7.75
C VAL A 162 1.34 -20.89 7.32
N GLY A 163 2.07 -19.98 6.68
CA GLY A 163 3.49 -20.12 6.39
C GLY A 163 4.37 -19.55 7.52
N PRO A 164 5.68 -19.40 7.28
CA PRO A 164 6.61 -18.88 8.28
C PRO A 164 6.25 -17.47 8.78
N ALA A 165 5.80 -16.58 7.88
CA ALA A 165 5.44 -15.20 8.21
C ALA A 165 4.10 -15.11 8.99
N GLU A 166 3.14 -15.97 8.66
CA GLU A 166 1.87 -16.08 9.36
C GLU A 166 2.07 -16.68 10.76
N ALA A 167 2.85 -17.76 10.86
CA ALA A 167 3.17 -18.42 12.13
C ALA A 167 3.90 -17.48 13.09
N ALA A 168 4.81 -16.67 12.54
CA ALA A 168 5.49 -15.57 13.20
C ALA A 168 4.54 -14.55 13.84
N LEU A 169 3.47 -14.19 13.11
CA LEU A 169 2.40 -13.34 13.62
C LEU A 169 1.40 -14.12 14.49
N LYS A 170 1.69 -15.37 14.87
CA LYS A 170 0.79 -16.30 15.59
C LYS A 170 -0.58 -16.44 14.94
N LEU A 171 -0.64 -16.32 13.62
CA LEU A 171 -1.86 -16.62 12.89
C LEU A 171 -2.09 -18.13 12.90
N ARG A 172 -3.35 -18.51 13.04
CA ARG A 172 -3.80 -19.87 13.30
C ARG A 172 -4.46 -20.45 12.06
N SER A 173 -4.09 -21.68 11.71
CA SER A 173 -4.68 -22.41 10.58
C SER A 173 -5.97 -23.14 10.96
N ASP A 174 -6.25 -23.30 12.24
CA ASP A 174 -7.42 -24.01 12.77
C ASP A 174 -8.66 -23.12 12.95
N LEU A 175 -8.59 -21.84 12.58
CA LEU A 175 -9.75 -20.95 12.57
C LEU A 175 -10.62 -21.21 11.34
N SER A 176 -11.93 -21.26 11.56
CA SER A 176 -12.92 -21.31 10.48
C SER A 176 -12.88 -20.05 9.62
N ASP A 177 -13.40 -20.15 8.40
CA ASP A 177 -13.43 -19.03 7.44
C ASP A 177 -14.15 -17.81 8.04
N VAL A 178 -15.25 -18.04 8.77
CA VAL A 178 -16.02 -16.99 9.45
C VAL A 178 -15.18 -16.30 10.54
N GLU A 179 -14.43 -17.05 11.34
CA GLU A 179 -13.58 -16.46 12.40
C GLU A 179 -12.47 -15.59 11.82
N ARG A 180 -11.81 -16.06 10.73
CA ARG A 180 -10.80 -15.27 10.01
C ARG A 180 -11.40 -14.01 9.38
N ALA A 181 -12.61 -14.13 8.85
CA ALA A 181 -13.35 -13.04 8.26
C ALA A 181 -13.72 -11.96 9.30
N VAL A 182 -14.20 -12.38 10.47
CA VAL A 182 -14.47 -11.50 11.62
C VAL A 182 -13.19 -10.83 12.11
N ALA A 183 -12.08 -11.56 12.21
CA ALA A 183 -10.76 -11.00 12.54
C ALA A 183 -10.37 -9.88 11.58
N PHE A 184 -10.54 -10.12 10.27
CA PHE A 184 -10.24 -9.14 9.24
C PHE A 184 -11.10 -7.88 9.33
N LEU A 185 -12.43 -8.04 9.48
CA LEU A 185 -13.35 -6.92 9.66
C LEU A 185 -13.07 -6.11 10.93
N THR A 186 -12.63 -6.78 12.00
CA THR A 186 -12.25 -6.15 13.26
C THR A 186 -11.05 -5.22 13.08
N VAL A 187 -10.04 -5.65 12.31
CA VAL A 187 -8.90 -4.80 11.92
C VAL A 187 -9.35 -3.59 11.10
N LEU A 188 -10.23 -3.78 10.11
CA LEU A 188 -10.76 -2.67 9.31
C LEU A 188 -11.55 -1.67 10.16
N LEU A 189 -12.38 -2.16 11.06
CA LEU A 189 -13.15 -1.34 12.00
C LEU A 189 -12.21 -0.51 12.88
N GLN A 190 -11.13 -1.10 13.37
CA GLN A 190 -10.12 -0.42 14.14
C GLN A 190 -9.43 0.69 13.35
N VAL A 191 -8.94 0.40 12.14
CA VAL A 191 -8.31 1.41 11.26
C VAL A 191 -9.27 2.57 11.03
N TRP A 192 -10.54 2.26 10.78
CA TRP A 192 -11.58 3.26 10.58
C TRP A 192 -11.84 4.10 11.83
N ALA A 193 -11.99 3.47 13.00
CA ALA A 193 -12.17 4.16 14.27
C ALA A 193 -10.99 5.09 14.58
N MET A 194 -9.75 4.63 14.33
CA MET A 194 -8.56 5.45 14.54
C MET A 194 -8.48 6.63 13.56
N ASN A 195 -8.84 6.42 12.29
CA ASN A 195 -8.95 7.52 11.31
C ASN A 195 -10.00 8.55 11.73
N ARG A 196 -11.13 8.10 12.28
CA ARG A 196 -12.16 8.98 12.84
C ARG A 196 -11.64 9.73 14.05
N TYR A 197 -10.91 9.08 14.96
CA TYR A 197 -10.27 9.73 16.09
C TYR A 197 -9.31 10.82 15.62
N VAL A 198 -8.43 10.54 14.65
CA VAL A 198 -7.45 11.53 14.18
C VAL A 198 -8.11 12.77 13.58
N LYS A 199 -9.23 12.60 12.87
CA LYS A 199 -9.98 13.70 12.24
C LYS A 199 -10.85 14.50 13.21
N THR A 200 -11.41 13.85 14.23
CA THR A 200 -12.40 14.48 15.13
C THR A 200 -11.84 14.78 16.52
N LYS A 201 -10.70 14.19 16.87
CA LYS A 201 -10.10 14.16 18.21
C LYS A 201 -11.05 13.68 19.32
N SER A 202 -12.10 12.92 18.97
CA SER A 202 -13.10 12.46 19.93
C SER A 202 -12.63 11.26 20.74
N PHE A 203 -12.73 11.35 22.07
CA PHE A 203 -12.40 10.28 23.00
C PHE A 203 -13.11 8.95 22.67
N TRP A 204 -14.38 8.99 22.25
CA TRP A 204 -15.16 7.79 21.93
C TRP A 204 -14.55 6.95 20.80
N TRP A 205 -13.99 7.61 19.79
CA TRP A 205 -13.31 6.91 18.69
C TRP A 205 -11.98 6.28 19.15
N ALA A 206 -11.26 6.93 20.07
CA ALA A 206 -10.05 6.36 20.66
C ALA A 206 -10.38 5.16 21.55
N ALA A 207 -11.42 5.27 22.40
CA ALA A 207 -11.91 4.16 23.22
C ALA A 207 -12.35 2.98 22.36
N LEU A 208 -13.13 3.21 21.30
CA LEU A 208 -13.53 2.15 20.37
C LEU A 208 -12.31 1.47 19.74
N ALA A 209 -11.36 2.25 19.20
CA ALA A 209 -10.14 1.69 18.60
C ALA A 209 -9.34 0.83 19.60
N PHE A 210 -9.25 1.27 20.86
CA PHE A 210 -8.59 0.55 21.95
C PHE A 210 -9.32 -0.75 22.32
N PHE A 211 -10.62 -0.73 22.55
CA PHE A 211 -11.36 -1.94 22.92
C PHE A 211 -11.38 -2.97 21.78
N VAL A 212 -11.49 -2.51 20.53
CA VAL A 212 -11.37 -3.36 19.34
C VAL A 212 -9.96 -3.98 19.26
N ALA A 213 -8.91 -3.22 19.61
CA ALA A 213 -7.53 -3.73 19.70
C ALA A 213 -7.39 -4.86 20.71
N VAL A 214 -7.88 -4.65 21.93
CA VAL A 214 -7.81 -5.62 23.02
C VAL A 214 -8.60 -6.88 22.63
N GLY A 215 -9.79 -6.73 22.05
CA GLY A 215 -10.57 -7.84 21.53
C GLY A 215 -9.78 -8.68 20.51
N LEU A 216 -9.17 -8.03 19.51
CA LEU A 216 -8.36 -8.70 18.49
C LEU A 216 -7.14 -9.41 19.08
N ALA A 217 -6.46 -8.79 20.04
CA ALA A 217 -5.29 -9.36 20.70
C ALA A 217 -5.66 -10.64 21.49
N VAL A 218 -6.83 -10.67 22.12
CA VAL A 218 -7.33 -11.82 22.87
C VAL A 218 -7.84 -12.94 21.94
N SER A 219 -8.52 -12.60 20.83
CA SER A 219 -9.22 -13.58 20.00
C SER A 219 -8.39 -14.17 18.85
N VAL A 220 -7.43 -13.42 18.29
CA VAL A 220 -6.72 -13.82 17.06
C VAL A 220 -5.23 -13.99 17.32
N SER A 221 -4.55 -12.90 17.67
CA SER A 221 -3.12 -12.89 17.94
C SER A 221 -2.68 -11.56 18.52
N VAL A 222 -1.93 -11.63 19.62
CA VAL A 222 -1.31 -10.46 20.25
C VAL A 222 -0.22 -9.85 19.35
N ALA A 223 0.51 -10.67 18.57
CA ALA A 223 1.58 -10.21 17.69
C ALA A 223 1.03 -9.44 16.47
N ALA A 224 -0.04 -9.94 15.85
CA ALA A 224 -0.71 -9.25 14.74
C ALA A 224 -1.31 -7.91 15.20
N ALA A 225 -1.95 -7.89 16.38
CA ALA A 225 -2.52 -6.66 16.95
C ALA A 225 -1.46 -5.58 17.21
N GLY A 226 -0.29 -5.96 17.76
CA GLY A 226 0.83 -5.03 18.01
C GLY A 226 1.44 -4.47 16.72
N ALA A 227 1.65 -5.33 15.72
CA ALA A 227 2.19 -4.93 14.43
C ALA A 227 1.24 -3.96 13.68
N ILE A 228 -0.06 -4.25 13.71
CA ILE A 228 -1.12 -3.39 13.15
C ILE A 228 -1.21 -2.06 13.90
N GLY A 229 -1.12 -2.06 15.24
CA GLY A 229 -1.15 -0.85 16.07
C GLY A 229 0.05 0.08 15.82
N LEU A 230 1.26 -0.46 15.64
CA LEU A 230 2.45 0.31 15.30
C LEU A 230 2.35 0.92 13.89
N ALA A 231 1.94 0.11 12.92
CA ALA A 231 1.72 0.53 11.54
C ALA A 231 0.68 1.66 11.47
N GLN A 232 -0.40 1.55 12.25
CA GLN A 232 -1.43 2.57 12.40
C GLN A 232 -0.89 3.86 13.04
N GLY A 233 -0.19 3.77 14.17
CA GLY A 233 0.40 4.93 14.86
C GLY A 233 1.33 5.75 13.98
N ALA A 234 2.06 5.09 13.08
CA ALA A 234 2.95 5.74 12.11
C ALA A 234 2.19 6.33 10.89
N TYR A 235 1.12 5.66 10.45
CA TYR A 235 0.30 6.02 9.27
C TYR A 235 -0.56 7.28 9.42
N PHE A 236 -0.91 7.70 10.64
CA PHE A 236 -1.72 8.91 10.83
C PHE A 236 -0.94 10.22 10.65
N GLY A 237 -0.24 10.38 9.52
CA GLY A 237 0.11 11.61 8.82
C GLY A 237 0.83 12.75 9.57
N PRO A 238 1.28 13.79 8.83
CA PRO A 238 1.91 14.98 9.40
C PRO A 238 0.95 15.88 10.23
N GLY A 239 -0.35 15.55 10.28
CA GLY A 239 -1.39 16.31 10.98
C GLY A 239 -1.73 15.85 12.41
N VAL A 240 -1.06 14.80 12.92
CA VAL A 240 -1.18 14.42 14.33
C VAL A 240 -0.02 15.05 15.10
N PRO A 241 -0.29 15.94 16.09
CA PRO A 241 0.76 16.50 16.94
C PRO A 241 1.62 15.38 17.53
N LEU A 242 2.94 15.59 17.62
CA LEU A 242 3.92 14.63 18.14
C LEU A 242 3.43 13.92 19.42
N ALA A 243 2.80 14.66 20.34
CA ALA A 243 2.23 14.15 21.58
C ALA A 243 1.06 13.15 21.38
N GLY A 244 0.25 13.31 20.34
CA GLY A 244 -0.88 12.43 20.04
C GLY A 244 -0.46 11.10 19.43
N GLY A 245 0.58 11.10 18.58
CA GLY A 245 1.16 9.86 18.04
C GLY A 245 1.90 9.05 19.11
N VAL A 246 2.67 9.73 19.97
CA VAL A 246 3.36 9.10 21.11
C VAL A 246 2.37 8.54 22.12
N ALA A 247 1.29 9.26 22.46
CA ALA A 247 0.26 8.76 23.36
C ALA A 247 -0.48 7.54 22.79
N LEU A 248 -0.76 7.52 21.48
CA LEU A 248 -1.37 6.36 20.82
C LEU A 248 -0.42 5.17 20.76
N GLY A 249 0.83 5.38 20.35
CA GLY A 249 1.85 4.33 20.32
C GLY A 249 2.11 3.74 21.71
N ALA A 250 2.23 4.61 22.73
CA ALA A 250 2.38 4.21 24.13
C ALA A 250 1.14 3.47 24.66
N ALA A 251 -0.08 3.94 24.36
CA ALA A 251 -1.31 3.23 24.73
C ALA A 251 -1.42 1.85 24.07
N TRP A 252 -0.89 1.71 22.85
CA TRP A 252 -0.81 0.44 22.13
C TRP A 252 0.24 -0.50 22.69
N ILE A 253 1.42 0.01 23.03
CA ILE A 253 2.45 -0.74 23.74
C ILE A 253 1.88 -1.21 25.08
N VAL A 254 1.20 -0.34 25.84
CA VAL A 254 0.52 -0.71 27.09
C VAL A 254 -0.56 -1.77 26.83
N ALA A 255 -1.42 -1.62 25.82
CA ALA A 255 -2.44 -2.63 25.48
C ALA A 255 -1.82 -3.98 25.12
N PHE A 256 -0.72 -3.96 24.35
CA PHE A 256 0.05 -5.15 23.98
C PHE A 256 0.72 -5.79 25.19
N THR A 257 1.42 -5.01 26.03
CA THR A 257 2.07 -5.44 27.27
C THR A 257 1.04 -6.02 28.24
N VAL A 258 -0.13 -5.40 28.37
CA VAL A 258 -1.22 -5.87 29.24
C VAL A 258 -1.84 -7.17 28.70
N ALA A 259 -2.21 -7.22 27.41
CA ALA A 259 -2.79 -8.41 26.79
C ALA A 259 -1.82 -9.61 26.78
N THR A 260 -0.52 -9.37 26.54
CA THR A 260 0.52 -10.40 26.68
C THR A 260 0.74 -10.79 28.14
N ALA A 261 0.79 -9.85 29.09
CA ALA A 261 0.95 -10.17 30.52
C ALA A 261 -0.19 -11.06 31.06
N PHE A 262 -1.40 -10.93 30.51
CA PHE A 262 -2.53 -11.82 30.86
C PHE A 262 -2.45 -13.21 30.20
N THR A 263 -1.66 -13.40 29.15
CA THR A 263 -1.62 -14.65 28.36
C THR A 263 -0.30 -15.40 28.44
N SER A 264 0.82 -14.73 28.74
CA SER A 264 2.14 -15.33 28.87
C SER A 264 2.61 -15.34 30.32
N ARG A 265 3.10 -16.49 30.80
CA ARG A 265 3.79 -16.61 32.10
C ARG A 265 5.18 -15.95 32.13
N ASP A 266 5.70 -15.50 30.99
CA ASP A 266 7.04 -14.98 30.83
C ASP A 266 7.01 -13.45 30.64
N LEU A 267 7.09 -12.72 31.75
CA LEU A 267 7.06 -11.25 31.75
C LEU A 267 8.25 -10.64 30.98
N TRP A 268 9.40 -11.31 30.96
CA TRP A 268 10.60 -10.83 30.28
C TRP A 268 10.43 -10.85 28.76
N ALA A 269 9.79 -11.89 28.23
CA ALA A 269 9.40 -11.98 26.82
C ALA A 269 8.53 -10.78 26.38
N THR A 270 7.56 -10.40 27.22
CA THR A 270 6.68 -9.26 27.00
C THR A 270 7.42 -7.93 27.01
N PHE A 271 8.32 -7.72 27.98
CA PHE A 271 9.11 -6.50 28.06
C PHE A 271 10.03 -6.33 26.85
N SER A 272 10.69 -7.40 26.40
CA SER A 272 11.61 -7.33 25.26
C SER A 272 10.90 -7.06 23.92
N ALA A 273 9.72 -7.66 23.68
CA ALA A 273 8.91 -7.35 22.51
C ALA A 273 8.41 -5.89 22.52
N SER A 274 8.02 -5.40 23.70
CA SER A 274 7.60 -4.01 23.92
C SER A 274 8.76 -3.03 23.68
N PHE A 275 9.99 -3.40 24.06
CA PHE A 275 11.18 -2.58 23.86
C PHE A 275 11.53 -2.37 22.38
N VAL A 276 11.42 -3.41 21.55
CA VAL A 276 11.63 -3.30 20.09
C VAL A 276 10.60 -2.35 19.47
N ALA A 277 9.32 -2.52 19.84
CA ALA A 277 8.22 -1.65 19.41
C ALA A 277 8.44 -0.18 19.83
N VAL A 278 8.86 0.05 21.08
CA VAL A 278 9.19 1.38 21.62
C VAL A 278 10.37 1.99 20.87
N THR A 279 11.41 1.21 20.59
CA THR A 279 12.61 1.71 19.90
C THR A 279 12.28 2.11 18.48
N PHE A 280 11.50 1.29 17.75
CA PHE A 280 11.03 1.64 16.41
C PHE A 280 10.13 2.86 16.41
N ALA A 281 9.18 2.94 17.33
CA ALA A 281 8.35 4.12 17.51
C ALA A 281 9.22 5.35 17.80
N ALA A 282 10.19 5.26 18.70
CA ALA A 282 11.09 6.35 19.06
C ALA A 282 11.95 6.81 17.87
N ILE A 283 12.43 5.89 17.03
CA ILE A 283 13.14 6.20 15.78
C ILE A 283 12.20 6.98 14.83
N MET A 284 11.01 6.45 14.56
CA MET A 284 10.00 7.08 13.69
C MET A 284 9.56 8.48 14.21
N PHE A 285 9.45 8.64 15.53
CA PHE A 285 9.11 9.92 16.15
C PHE A 285 10.29 10.89 16.19
N GLY A 286 11.52 10.38 16.34
CA GLY A 286 12.76 11.13 16.22
C GLY A 286 12.88 11.83 14.87
N ASN A 287 12.53 11.14 13.77
CA ASN A 287 12.46 11.72 12.42
C ASN A 287 11.58 12.99 12.38
N ARG A 288 10.40 12.93 13.04
CA ARG A 288 9.42 14.02 13.02
C ARG A 288 9.74 15.16 13.98
N ALA A 289 10.51 14.90 15.05
CA ALA A 289 10.88 15.90 16.04
C ALA A 289 12.01 16.84 15.58
N ILE A 290 12.80 16.43 14.58
CA ILE A 290 13.84 17.30 13.99
C ILE A 290 13.14 18.41 13.21
N ALA A 291 13.18 19.62 13.76
CA ALA A 291 12.54 20.82 13.20
C ALA A 291 12.91 21.00 11.70
N ALA A 292 11.91 21.34 10.90
CA ALA A 292 12.01 21.51 9.43
C ALA A 292 13.10 22.49 8.99
N ASP A 293 13.49 23.41 9.87
CA ASP A 293 14.41 24.51 9.57
C ASP A 293 15.88 24.09 9.43
N ARG A 294 16.25 22.85 9.79
CA ARG A 294 17.62 22.33 9.64
C ARG A 294 17.74 21.31 8.51
N ARG A 295 17.55 21.76 7.27
CA ARG A 295 17.60 20.93 6.04
C ARG A 295 18.85 20.04 5.96
N THR A 296 20.02 20.56 6.31
CA THR A 296 21.29 19.80 6.31
C THR A 296 21.30 18.69 7.37
N MET A 297 20.77 18.96 8.56
CA MET A 297 20.70 17.94 9.63
C MET A 297 19.70 16.85 9.29
N LYS A 298 18.59 17.18 8.63
CA LYS A 298 17.63 16.18 8.14
C LYS A 298 18.24 15.23 7.09
N GLN A 299 19.06 15.75 6.18
CA GLN A 299 19.74 14.91 5.18
C GLN A 299 20.78 13.97 5.82
N ILE A 300 21.63 14.52 6.70
CA ILE A 300 22.62 13.71 7.46
C ILE A 300 21.88 12.64 8.28
N TYR A 301 20.80 13.03 8.93
CA TYR A 301 19.98 12.13 9.72
C TYR A 301 19.42 10.97 8.89
N LEU A 302 18.86 11.22 7.70
CA LEU A 302 18.37 10.15 6.83
C LEU A 302 19.48 9.21 6.35
N VAL A 303 20.65 9.75 6.00
CA VAL A 303 21.80 8.95 5.58
C VAL A 303 22.27 8.03 6.70
N LEU A 304 22.20 8.48 7.95
CA LEU A 304 22.56 7.68 9.13
C LEU A 304 21.42 6.75 9.59
N LEU A 305 20.17 7.14 9.39
CA LEU A 305 18.99 6.44 9.88
C LEU A 305 18.93 4.99 9.39
N VAL A 306 19.08 4.78 8.08
CA VAL A 306 19.01 3.45 7.46
C VAL A 306 20.11 2.52 7.99
N PRO A 307 21.41 2.84 7.88
CA PRO A 307 22.46 1.96 8.38
C PRO A 307 22.40 1.77 9.90
N CYS A 308 22.07 2.80 10.69
CA CYS A 308 21.88 2.64 12.13
C CYS A 308 20.70 1.73 12.46
N SER A 309 19.58 1.84 11.74
CA SER A 309 18.41 0.99 11.96
C SER A 309 18.69 -0.47 11.58
N ILE A 310 19.42 -0.70 10.48
CA ILE A 310 19.91 -2.04 10.11
C ILE A 310 20.82 -2.59 11.21
N ALA A 311 21.82 -1.81 11.66
CA ALA A 311 22.72 -2.22 12.72
C ALA A 311 21.98 -2.53 14.03
N ILE A 312 20.95 -1.76 14.37
CA ILE A 312 20.09 -2.02 15.52
C ILE A 312 19.31 -3.33 15.33
N CYS A 313 18.75 -3.59 14.15
CA CYS A 313 18.02 -4.84 13.89
C CYS A 313 18.93 -6.06 13.99
N LEU A 314 20.14 -5.99 13.42
CA LEU A 314 21.13 -7.06 13.48
C LEU A 314 21.70 -7.22 14.90
N GLY A 315 21.97 -6.13 15.61
CA GLY A 315 22.38 -6.18 17.01
C GLY A 315 21.29 -6.78 17.90
N ALA A 316 20.04 -6.40 17.69
CA ALA A 316 18.90 -6.95 18.41
C ALA A 316 18.73 -8.45 18.12
N SER A 317 18.98 -8.94 16.89
CA SER A 317 18.96 -10.39 16.65
C SER A 317 20.02 -11.13 17.45
N TYR A 318 21.24 -10.58 17.56
CA TYR A 318 22.29 -11.15 18.39
C TYR A 318 21.88 -11.25 19.88
N TYR A 319 21.43 -10.14 20.46
CA TYR A 319 21.11 -10.12 21.90
C TYR A 319 19.84 -10.89 22.24
N MET A 320 18.87 -10.95 21.32
CA MET A 320 17.56 -11.52 21.61
C MET A 320 17.43 -13.00 21.25
N ALA A 321 18.32 -13.53 20.41
CA ALA A 321 18.24 -14.89 19.88
C ALA A 321 18.25 -16.00 20.96
N ASN A 322 18.93 -15.77 22.08
CA ASN A 322 19.01 -16.73 23.18
C ASN A 322 17.76 -16.85 24.04
N PHE A 323 16.82 -15.93 23.92
CA PHE A 323 15.61 -15.98 24.73
C PHE A 323 14.58 -16.95 24.14
N THR A 324 13.81 -17.59 25.01
CA THR A 324 12.66 -18.45 24.64
C THR A 324 11.65 -17.73 23.72
N VAL A 325 11.54 -16.40 23.88
CA VAL A 325 10.67 -15.55 23.07
C VAL A 325 11.18 -15.32 21.65
N TRP A 326 12.41 -15.72 21.30
CA TRP A 326 13.00 -15.47 19.99
C TRP A 326 12.11 -15.98 18.84
N ARG A 327 11.42 -17.11 19.02
CA ARG A 327 10.46 -17.65 18.03
C ARG A 327 9.29 -16.71 17.71
N VAL A 328 9.01 -15.76 18.59
CA VAL A 328 7.95 -14.75 18.43
C VAL A 328 8.54 -13.40 18.03
N VAL A 329 9.62 -12.96 18.69
CA VAL A 329 10.19 -11.61 18.44
C VAL A 329 11.08 -11.58 17.21
N GLY A 330 11.85 -12.63 16.94
CA GLY A 330 12.73 -12.71 15.78
C GLY A 330 12.00 -12.44 14.46
N PRO A 331 10.84 -13.06 14.20
CA PRO A 331 10.05 -12.71 13.02
C PRO A 331 9.50 -11.29 13.00
N LEU A 332 9.03 -10.75 14.14
CA LEU A 332 8.58 -9.36 14.19
C LEU A 332 9.72 -8.40 13.87
N LEU A 333 10.92 -8.70 14.34
CA LEU A 333 12.13 -7.94 14.06
C LEU A 333 12.61 -8.11 12.60
N LEU A 334 12.43 -9.29 12.01
CA LEU A 334 12.76 -9.53 10.61
C LEU A 334 11.77 -8.83 9.67
N PHE A 335 10.49 -9.19 9.75
CA PHE A 335 9.45 -8.76 8.82
C PHE A 335 8.97 -7.33 9.08
N GLY A 336 8.82 -6.93 10.34
CA GLY A 336 8.31 -5.62 10.71
C GLY A 336 9.39 -4.54 10.85
N ALA A 337 10.67 -4.90 10.78
CA ALA A 337 11.75 -3.98 11.10
C ALA A 337 12.85 -4.03 10.06
N LEU A 338 13.59 -5.14 9.96
CA LEU A 338 14.71 -5.24 9.02
C LEU A 338 14.22 -5.12 7.56
N MET A 339 13.23 -5.90 7.15
CA MET A 339 12.69 -5.85 5.80
C MET A 339 12.12 -4.47 5.46
N THR A 340 11.42 -3.83 6.41
CA THR A 340 10.90 -2.47 6.25
C THR A 340 12.02 -1.47 5.98
N VAL A 341 13.10 -1.50 6.77
CA VAL A 341 14.24 -0.57 6.62
C VAL A 341 15.01 -0.84 5.33
N LEU A 342 15.12 -2.10 4.89
CA LEU A 342 15.75 -2.44 3.61
C LEU A 342 14.89 -2.02 2.42
N ASN A 343 13.56 -2.11 2.51
CA ASN A 343 12.66 -1.79 1.40
C ASN A 343 12.44 -0.29 1.20
N ALA A 344 12.30 0.46 2.29
CA ALA A 344 11.92 1.87 2.25
C ALA A 344 12.80 2.75 1.33
N PRO A 345 14.15 2.57 1.27
CA PRO A 345 14.99 3.28 0.33
C PRO A 345 14.65 3.01 -1.14
N PHE A 346 14.27 1.78 -1.49
CA PHE A 346 13.90 1.40 -2.85
C PHE A 346 12.51 1.95 -3.22
N ASP A 347 11.55 1.89 -2.30
CA ASP A 347 10.24 2.55 -2.48
C ASP A 347 10.41 4.06 -2.69
N TRP A 348 11.26 4.71 -1.89
CA TRP A 348 11.54 6.14 -1.98
C TRP A 348 12.24 6.50 -3.29
N ALA A 349 13.22 5.68 -3.71
CA ALA A 349 13.90 5.83 -4.99
C ALA A 349 12.92 5.69 -6.16
N SER A 350 12.10 4.63 -6.16
CA SER A 350 11.07 4.35 -7.17
C SER A 350 10.08 5.50 -7.28
N LEU A 351 9.47 5.90 -6.16
CA LEU A 351 8.50 7.00 -6.11
C LEU A 351 9.07 8.32 -6.66
N GLY A 352 10.28 8.70 -6.27
CA GLY A 352 10.93 9.92 -6.75
C GLY A 352 11.21 9.86 -8.25
N LEU A 353 11.70 8.71 -8.74
CA LEU A 353 11.98 8.50 -10.16
C LEU A 353 10.69 8.56 -10.99
N THR A 354 9.63 7.87 -10.56
CA THR A 354 8.31 7.93 -11.18
C THR A 354 7.80 9.37 -11.27
N ARG A 355 7.86 10.14 -10.17
CA ARG A 355 7.45 11.55 -10.18
C ARG A 355 8.22 12.38 -11.21
N VAL A 356 9.54 12.19 -11.31
CA VAL A 356 10.36 12.90 -12.30
C VAL A 356 9.95 12.54 -13.72
N LEU A 357 9.91 11.25 -14.05
CA LEU A 357 9.64 10.77 -15.40
C LEU A 357 8.25 11.19 -15.87
N LEU A 358 7.25 11.06 -15.00
CA LEU A 358 5.87 11.40 -15.35
C LEU A 358 5.66 12.90 -15.50
N ARG A 359 6.26 13.74 -14.65
CA ARG A 359 6.21 15.20 -14.81
C ARG A 359 6.97 15.67 -16.05
N SER A 360 8.12 15.04 -16.34
CA SER A 360 8.88 15.29 -17.57
C SER A 360 8.05 14.96 -18.81
N GLY A 361 7.31 13.85 -18.77
CA GLY A 361 6.36 13.48 -19.81
C GLY A 361 5.27 14.52 -19.98
N LEU A 362 4.65 14.98 -18.88
CA LEU A 362 3.61 16.01 -18.90
C LEU A 362 4.09 17.33 -19.52
N GLU A 363 5.30 17.78 -19.20
CA GLU A 363 5.85 19.03 -19.75
C GLU A 363 6.14 18.97 -21.24
N ARG A 364 6.52 17.80 -21.76
CA ARG A 364 6.78 17.60 -23.19
C ARG A 364 5.48 17.39 -23.99
N GLY A 365 4.42 16.92 -23.35
CA GLY A 365 3.12 16.69 -23.99
C GLY A 365 3.14 15.59 -25.06
N GLY A 366 2.06 15.47 -25.84
CA GLY A 366 1.96 14.48 -26.92
C GLY A 366 2.04 13.03 -26.43
N TRP A 367 2.90 12.22 -27.05
CA TRP A 367 3.10 10.81 -26.68
C TRP A 367 4.13 10.59 -25.57
N PHE A 368 4.93 11.61 -25.23
CA PHE A 368 5.96 11.50 -24.20
C PHE A 368 5.46 11.02 -22.84
N PRO A 369 4.29 11.45 -22.32
CA PRO A 369 3.74 10.92 -21.08
C PRO A 369 3.61 9.38 -21.06
N LEU A 370 3.31 8.76 -22.20
CA LEU A 370 3.24 7.30 -22.34
C LEU A 370 4.62 6.68 -22.47
N THR A 371 5.52 7.28 -23.25
CA THR A 371 6.91 6.81 -23.35
C THR A 371 7.59 6.79 -21.98
N PHE A 372 7.44 7.85 -21.20
CA PHE A 372 7.99 7.92 -19.84
C PHE A 372 7.33 6.94 -18.87
N ALA A 373 6.07 6.57 -19.09
CA ALA A 373 5.41 5.50 -18.34
C ALA A 373 6.06 4.14 -18.55
N ILE A 374 6.45 3.82 -19.79
CA ILE A 374 7.15 2.57 -20.11
C ILE A 374 8.56 2.59 -19.51
N VAL A 375 9.28 3.71 -19.63
CA VAL A 375 10.61 3.88 -19.02
C VAL A 375 10.54 3.72 -17.51
N ASP A 376 9.52 4.28 -16.86
CA ASP A 376 9.25 4.12 -15.43
C ASP A 376 9.03 2.66 -15.04
N ALA A 377 8.21 1.92 -15.80
CA ALA A 377 7.99 0.50 -15.55
C ALA A 377 9.28 -0.33 -15.69
N ILE A 378 10.13 -0.04 -16.70
CA ILE A 378 11.45 -0.67 -16.86
C ILE A 378 12.34 -0.35 -15.66
N ALA A 379 12.40 0.91 -15.25
CA ALA A 379 13.22 1.34 -14.12
C ALA A 379 12.78 0.68 -12.81
N ALA A 380 11.46 0.52 -12.60
CA ALA A 380 10.92 -0.19 -11.44
C ALA A 380 11.35 -1.67 -11.43
N THR A 381 11.38 -2.35 -12.58
CA THR A 381 11.91 -3.73 -12.68
C THR A 381 13.38 -3.78 -12.26
N PHE A 382 14.21 -2.84 -12.72
CA PHE A 382 15.62 -2.79 -12.31
C PHE A 382 15.77 -2.55 -10.80
N LEU A 383 14.93 -1.68 -10.22
CA LEU A 383 14.93 -1.48 -8.77
C LEU A 383 14.56 -2.76 -8.00
N ILE A 384 13.61 -3.57 -8.48
CA ILE A 384 13.32 -4.89 -7.91
C ILE A 384 14.53 -5.81 -8.00
N ALA A 385 15.17 -5.88 -9.18
CA ALA A 385 16.33 -6.74 -9.38
C ALA A 385 17.50 -6.37 -8.44
N LEU A 386 17.61 -5.10 -8.03
CA LEU A 386 18.57 -4.64 -7.02
C LEU A 386 18.08 -4.85 -5.57
N LEU A 387 16.78 -4.75 -5.33
CA LEU A 387 16.18 -4.99 -4.01
C LEU A 387 16.34 -6.44 -3.57
N VAL A 388 16.13 -7.39 -4.48
CA VAL A 388 16.24 -8.83 -4.20
C VAL A 388 17.56 -9.21 -3.52
N PRO A 389 18.75 -8.92 -4.06
CA PRO A 389 20.00 -9.26 -3.41
C PRO A 389 20.17 -8.54 -2.06
N VAL A 390 19.73 -7.28 -1.93
CA VAL A 390 19.78 -6.55 -0.65
C VAL A 390 18.93 -7.25 0.42
N MET A 391 17.72 -7.69 0.06
CA MET A 391 16.84 -8.45 0.95
C MET A 391 17.46 -9.79 1.36
N VAL A 392 18.01 -10.54 0.40
CA VAL A 392 18.69 -11.81 0.65
C VAL A 392 19.85 -11.63 1.61
N VAL A 393 20.73 -10.66 1.36
CA VAL A 393 21.88 -10.38 2.23
C VAL A 393 21.40 -9.98 3.63
N GLY A 394 20.40 -9.10 3.73
CA GLY A 394 19.82 -8.70 5.00
C GLY A 394 19.31 -9.88 5.83
N VAL A 395 18.50 -10.76 5.21
CA VAL A 395 17.97 -11.97 5.87
C VAL A 395 19.11 -12.91 6.26
N GLN A 396 20.12 -13.12 5.41
CA GLN A 396 21.26 -13.96 5.71
C GLN A 396 22.04 -13.48 6.93
N PHE A 397 22.38 -12.19 6.99
CA PHE A 397 23.05 -11.62 8.15
C PHE A 397 22.19 -11.76 9.40
N PHE A 398 20.90 -11.47 9.30
CA PHE A 398 19.98 -11.56 10.42
C PHE A 398 19.93 -12.97 11.02
N ASP A 399 19.69 -13.98 10.18
CA ASP A 399 19.58 -15.37 10.60
C ASP A 399 20.92 -15.92 11.10
N ARG A 400 22.04 -15.65 10.42
CA ARG A 400 23.36 -16.10 10.86
C ARG A 400 23.78 -15.51 12.19
N ILE A 401 23.50 -14.21 12.41
CA ILE A 401 23.77 -13.57 13.70
C ILE A 401 22.90 -14.19 14.80
N ALA A 402 21.63 -14.49 14.51
CA ALA A 402 20.73 -15.13 15.47
C ALA A 402 21.18 -16.57 15.81
N GLU A 403 21.55 -17.36 14.81
CA GLU A 403 22.08 -18.72 15.00
C GLU A 403 23.40 -18.70 15.78
N HIS A 404 24.32 -17.81 15.42
CA HIS A 404 25.60 -17.64 16.12
C HIS A 404 25.40 -17.27 17.59
N ALA A 405 24.39 -16.47 17.88
CA ALA A 405 24.04 -16.11 19.24
C ALA A 405 23.43 -17.28 20.03
N GLY A 406 22.94 -18.35 19.39
CA GLY A 406 22.30 -19.50 20.04
C GLY A 406 20.79 -19.62 19.79
N GLY A 407 20.22 -18.75 18.95
CA GLY A 407 18.85 -18.85 18.48
C GLY A 407 18.67 -19.76 17.27
N VAL A 408 17.52 -19.65 16.62
CA VAL A 408 17.20 -20.35 15.37
C VAL A 408 17.05 -19.35 14.23
N ALA A 409 17.43 -19.74 13.01
CA ALA A 409 17.09 -18.97 11.82
C ALA A 409 15.58 -18.80 11.70
N ILE A 410 15.16 -17.58 11.37
CA ILE A 410 13.76 -17.20 11.24
C ILE A 410 13.25 -17.45 9.83
N LEU A 411 14.07 -17.21 8.81
CA LEU A 411 13.71 -17.43 7.42
C LEU A 411 14.82 -18.17 6.66
N PRO A 412 14.94 -19.50 6.86
CA PRO A 412 15.95 -20.32 6.19
C PRO A 412 15.82 -20.23 4.66
N LEU A 413 16.68 -19.43 4.03
CA LEU A 413 16.53 -19.04 2.63
C LEU A 413 16.62 -20.22 1.64
N ALA A 414 17.41 -21.25 1.96
CA ALA A 414 17.49 -22.45 1.13
C ALA A 414 16.12 -23.12 1.01
N ASN A 415 15.48 -23.43 2.15
CA ASN A 415 14.16 -24.03 2.21
C ASN A 415 13.11 -23.11 1.55
N PHE A 416 13.21 -21.80 1.79
CA PHE A 416 12.32 -20.82 1.19
C PHE A 416 12.41 -20.84 -0.35
N PHE A 417 13.62 -20.83 -0.92
CA PHE A 417 13.81 -20.86 -2.36
C PHE A 417 13.46 -22.20 -3.00
N ASP A 418 13.68 -23.32 -2.32
CA ASP A 418 13.30 -24.64 -2.81
C ASP A 418 11.78 -24.81 -2.82
N GLY A 419 11.10 -24.36 -1.76
CA GLY A 419 9.64 -24.30 -1.72
C GLY A 419 9.08 -23.39 -2.82
N LEU A 420 9.66 -22.20 -3.01
CA LEU A 420 9.26 -21.26 -4.06
C LEU A 420 9.44 -21.84 -5.46
N GLN A 421 10.52 -22.60 -5.70
CA GLN A 421 10.75 -23.26 -6.98
C GLN A 421 9.76 -24.40 -7.22
N ALA A 422 9.49 -25.20 -6.19
CA ALA A 422 8.60 -26.35 -6.29
C ALA A 422 7.13 -25.92 -6.51
N ASN A 423 6.67 -24.91 -5.77
CA ASN A 423 5.29 -24.44 -5.77
C ASN A 423 5.23 -22.90 -5.78
N PRO A 424 5.54 -22.23 -6.89
CA PRO A 424 5.61 -20.76 -6.95
C PRO A 424 4.26 -20.08 -6.66
N ALA A 425 3.14 -20.76 -6.90
CA ALA A 425 1.82 -20.21 -6.63
C ALA A 425 1.33 -20.42 -5.18
N ALA A 426 2.12 -21.06 -4.31
CA ALA A 426 1.68 -21.36 -2.95
C ALA A 426 1.44 -20.07 -2.13
N PRO A 427 0.34 -19.98 -1.36
CA PRO A 427 -0.01 -18.78 -0.60
C PRO A 427 1.06 -18.28 0.38
N GLU A 428 1.84 -19.20 0.95
CA GLU A 428 2.95 -18.92 1.87
C GLU A 428 4.05 -18.03 1.29
N PHE A 429 4.12 -17.88 -0.04
CA PHE A 429 5.09 -17.03 -0.72
C PHE A 429 4.52 -15.68 -1.18
N TRP A 430 3.21 -15.48 -1.07
CA TRP A 430 2.56 -14.30 -1.65
C TRP A 430 2.98 -12.99 -0.98
N TRP A 431 3.34 -13.01 0.31
CA TRP A 431 3.89 -11.84 0.99
C TRP A 431 5.21 -11.38 0.37
N ALA A 432 6.05 -12.31 -0.10
CA ALA A 432 7.33 -11.98 -0.73
C ALA A 432 7.11 -11.30 -2.08
N TYR A 433 6.15 -11.81 -2.86
CA TYR A 433 5.72 -11.15 -4.10
C TYR A 433 5.16 -9.76 -3.84
N ALA A 434 4.30 -9.60 -2.83
CA ALA A 434 3.74 -8.31 -2.50
C ALA A 434 4.81 -7.31 -2.04
N LEU A 435 5.81 -7.77 -1.30
CA LEU A 435 6.94 -6.96 -0.87
C LEU A 435 7.83 -6.50 -2.02
N LEU A 436 8.13 -7.39 -2.97
CA LEU A 436 8.92 -6.99 -4.14
C LEU A 436 8.10 -6.10 -5.07
N LEU A 437 6.86 -6.46 -5.35
CA LEU A 437 5.97 -5.76 -6.27
C LEU A 437 5.41 -4.44 -5.70
N SER A 438 5.51 -4.19 -4.39
CA SER A 438 5.09 -2.91 -3.80
C SER A 438 5.86 -1.73 -4.41
N THR A 439 7.12 -1.95 -4.75
CA THR A 439 7.99 -0.96 -5.42
C THR A 439 7.48 -0.58 -6.82
N MET A 440 6.61 -1.40 -7.44
CA MET A 440 5.94 -1.12 -8.71
C MET A 440 4.56 -0.48 -8.56
N LEU A 441 4.05 -0.27 -7.34
CA LEU A 441 2.74 0.36 -7.17
C LEU A 441 2.64 1.71 -7.89
N PRO A 442 3.63 2.62 -7.82
CA PRO A 442 3.57 3.89 -8.56
C PRO A 442 3.41 3.71 -10.08
N SER A 443 4.19 2.80 -10.68
CA SER A 443 4.16 2.53 -12.13
C SER A 443 2.86 1.83 -12.55
N MET A 444 2.33 0.94 -11.71
CA MET A 444 1.04 0.29 -11.92
C MET A 444 -0.11 1.30 -11.93
N PHE A 445 -0.15 2.24 -10.98
CA PHE A 445 -1.16 3.31 -10.98
C PHE A 445 -1.10 4.16 -12.25
N ASN A 446 0.11 4.47 -12.69
CA ASN A 446 0.33 5.24 -13.91
C ASN A 446 -0.17 4.50 -15.17
N LEU A 447 0.11 3.19 -15.28
CA LEU A 447 -0.43 2.36 -16.37
C LEU A 447 -1.94 2.20 -16.30
N CYS A 448 -2.55 2.19 -15.12
CA CYS A 448 -4.01 2.24 -14.98
C CYS A 448 -4.61 3.56 -15.51
N ILE A 449 -3.96 4.70 -15.27
CA ILE A 449 -4.36 5.99 -15.84
C ILE A 449 -4.19 5.98 -17.36
N GLY A 450 -3.12 5.35 -17.85
CA GLY A 450 -2.86 5.13 -19.28
C GLY A 450 -3.95 4.29 -19.93
N GLY A 451 -4.25 3.14 -19.34
CA GLY A 451 -5.27 2.21 -19.80
C GLY A 451 -6.66 2.86 -19.83
N PHE A 452 -7.03 3.59 -18.80
CA PHE A 452 -8.27 4.38 -18.78
C PHE A 452 -8.34 5.41 -19.90
N SER A 453 -7.24 6.10 -20.14
CA SER A 453 -7.18 7.11 -21.20
C SER A 453 -7.33 6.45 -22.58
N ILE A 454 -6.70 5.29 -22.82
CA ILE A 454 -6.83 4.52 -24.07
C ILE A 454 -8.26 4.04 -24.27
N VAL A 455 -8.86 3.41 -23.26
CA VAL A 455 -10.23 2.89 -23.35
C VAL A 455 -11.23 4.00 -23.68
N ARG A 456 -11.07 5.19 -23.09
CA ARG A 456 -11.94 6.34 -23.39
C ARG A 456 -11.79 6.85 -24.83
N VAL A 457 -10.61 6.71 -25.44
CA VAL A 457 -10.38 7.03 -26.86
C VAL A 457 -10.94 5.96 -27.79
N ILE A 458 -10.71 4.68 -27.48
CA ILE A 458 -11.30 3.56 -28.24
C ILE A 458 -12.83 3.68 -28.23
N LEU A 459 -13.39 4.04 -27.08
CA LEU A 459 -14.82 4.30 -26.89
C LEU A 459 -15.21 5.76 -27.17
N ALA A 460 -14.49 6.48 -28.02
CA ALA A 460 -14.79 7.88 -28.35
C ALA A 460 -16.21 8.04 -28.93
N ARG A 461 -16.69 7.08 -29.73
CA ARG A 461 -18.07 7.08 -30.24
C ARG A 461 -19.09 7.05 -29.10
N LEU A 462 -18.82 6.26 -28.05
CA LEU A 462 -19.66 6.22 -26.86
C LEU A 462 -19.61 7.55 -26.11
N SER A 463 -18.44 8.19 -26.04
CA SER A 463 -18.27 9.51 -25.42
C SER A 463 -19.05 10.61 -26.14
N LEU A 464 -19.08 10.59 -27.48
CA LEU A 464 -19.90 11.50 -28.28
C LEU A 464 -21.40 11.24 -28.07
N PHE A 465 -21.80 9.98 -28.11
CA PHE A 465 -23.18 9.57 -27.81
C PHE A 465 -23.64 10.04 -26.41
N ILE A 466 -22.77 9.93 -25.40
CA ILE A 466 -23.05 10.45 -24.06
C ILE A 466 -23.18 11.97 -24.09
N LEU A 467 -22.29 12.68 -24.79
CA LEU A 467 -22.29 14.13 -24.87
C LEU A 467 -23.58 14.69 -25.49
N ASP A 468 -24.09 14.04 -26.54
CA ASP A 468 -25.35 14.42 -27.19
C ASP A 468 -26.56 14.37 -26.24
N ARG A 469 -26.47 13.54 -25.19
CA ARG A 469 -27.50 13.37 -24.15
C ARG A 469 -27.23 14.22 -22.90
N LEU A 470 -26.14 14.99 -22.86
CA LEU A 470 -25.74 15.87 -21.75
C LEU A 470 -26.05 17.34 -22.08
N PRO A 471 -27.25 17.84 -21.73
CA PRO A 471 -27.62 19.22 -22.01
C PRO A 471 -26.64 20.21 -21.36
N ALA A 472 -26.34 21.29 -22.09
CA ALA A 472 -25.53 22.40 -21.58
C ALA A 472 -26.24 23.12 -20.44
N ASP A 473 -27.54 23.32 -20.65
CA ASP A 473 -28.42 24.13 -19.83
C ASP A 473 -29.69 23.30 -19.62
N GLY A 474 -29.95 22.94 -18.36
CA GLY A 474 -31.08 22.09 -17.96
C GLY A 474 -30.68 20.70 -17.47
N PRO A 475 -31.65 19.97 -16.87
CA PRO A 475 -31.44 18.65 -16.31
C PRO A 475 -31.28 17.58 -17.39
N VAL A 476 -30.41 16.60 -17.14
CA VAL A 476 -30.39 15.33 -17.86
C VAL A 476 -31.72 14.62 -17.67
N VAL A 477 -32.32 14.17 -18.77
CA VAL A 477 -33.57 13.41 -18.79
C VAL A 477 -33.44 12.19 -17.87
N SER A 478 -34.39 12.01 -16.95
CA SER A 478 -34.30 10.96 -15.92
C SER A 478 -34.11 9.55 -16.48
N TYR A 479 -34.71 9.26 -17.64
CA TYR A 479 -34.59 7.96 -18.32
C TYR A 479 -33.19 7.72 -18.91
N ASP A 480 -32.45 8.76 -19.30
CA ASP A 480 -31.09 8.63 -19.85
C ASP A 480 -30.02 8.43 -18.78
N ARG A 481 -30.29 8.88 -17.53
CA ARG A 481 -29.33 8.82 -16.41
C ARG A 481 -28.73 7.43 -16.14
N PRO A 482 -29.51 6.34 -16.00
CA PRO A 482 -28.94 5.02 -15.70
C PRO A 482 -28.06 4.49 -16.82
N TRP A 483 -28.42 4.75 -18.08
CA TRP A 483 -27.63 4.32 -19.23
C TRP A 483 -26.33 5.13 -19.35
N ILE A 484 -26.38 6.45 -19.23
CA ILE A 484 -25.19 7.30 -19.23
C ILE A 484 -24.25 6.92 -18.08
N ALA A 485 -24.77 6.73 -16.87
CA ALA A 485 -24.00 6.30 -15.72
C ALA A 485 -23.32 4.94 -15.95
N THR A 486 -24.03 4.00 -16.57
CA THR A 486 -23.49 2.69 -16.97
C THR A 486 -22.34 2.85 -17.96
N CYS A 487 -22.54 3.61 -19.04
CA CYS A 487 -21.51 3.80 -20.06
C CYS A 487 -20.24 4.47 -19.49
N LEU A 488 -20.39 5.49 -18.65
CA LEU A 488 -19.26 6.12 -17.96
C LEU A 488 -18.55 5.15 -17.01
N THR A 489 -19.31 4.30 -16.31
CA THR A 489 -18.76 3.27 -15.42
C THR A 489 -17.97 2.22 -16.20
N VAL A 490 -18.48 1.75 -17.35
CA VAL A 490 -17.76 0.83 -18.26
C VAL A 490 -16.43 1.44 -18.69
N GLN A 491 -16.41 2.72 -19.07
CA GLN A 491 -15.17 3.39 -19.47
C GLN A 491 -14.14 3.40 -18.35
N VAL A 492 -14.56 3.66 -17.10
CA VAL A 492 -13.67 3.67 -15.93
C VAL A 492 -13.18 2.28 -15.58
N VAL A 493 -14.10 1.35 -15.33
CA VAL A 493 -13.77 -0.01 -14.88
C VAL A 493 -12.99 -0.74 -15.97
N GLY A 494 -13.44 -0.68 -17.23
CA GLY A 494 -12.74 -1.26 -18.36
C GLY A 494 -11.35 -0.65 -18.55
N GLY A 495 -11.21 0.66 -18.33
CA GLY A 495 -9.94 1.37 -18.32
C GLY A 495 -8.94 0.87 -17.29
N VAL A 496 -9.39 0.72 -16.05
CA VAL A 496 -8.59 0.20 -14.93
C VAL A 496 -8.19 -1.25 -15.19
N LEU A 497 -9.13 -2.11 -15.58
CA LEU A 497 -8.86 -3.51 -15.93
C LEU A 497 -7.86 -3.62 -17.07
N PHE A 498 -7.99 -2.79 -18.10
CA PHE A 498 -7.05 -2.76 -19.21
C PHE A 498 -5.63 -2.36 -18.77
N GLY A 499 -5.51 -1.41 -17.85
CA GLY A 499 -4.22 -1.06 -17.24
C GLY A 499 -3.59 -2.22 -16.47
N PHE A 500 -4.37 -2.96 -15.67
CA PHE A 500 -3.90 -4.16 -14.98
C PHE A 500 -3.45 -5.25 -15.96
N ILE A 501 -4.22 -5.48 -17.04
CA ILE A 501 -3.87 -6.44 -18.09
C ILE A 501 -2.55 -6.05 -18.75
N ILE A 502 -2.38 -4.78 -19.13
CA ILE A 502 -1.11 -4.29 -19.70
C ILE A 502 0.04 -4.51 -18.71
N GLN A 503 -0.15 -4.20 -17.43
CA GLN A 503 0.89 -4.39 -16.42
C GLN A 503 1.24 -5.87 -16.25
N ALA A 504 0.26 -6.76 -16.20
CA ALA A 504 0.47 -8.20 -16.08
C ALA A 504 1.20 -8.76 -17.31
N LEU A 505 0.80 -8.33 -18.52
CA LEU A 505 1.48 -8.68 -19.76
C LEU A 505 2.90 -8.13 -19.79
N PHE A 506 3.11 -6.89 -19.37
CA PHE A 506 4.43 -6.27 -19.29
C PHE A 506 5.33 -7.02 -18.31
N ALA A 507 4.83 -7.31 -17.11
CA ALA A 507 5.53 -8.11 -16.11
C ALA A 507 5.88 -9.49 -16.68
N LEU A 508 4.92 -10.19 -17.31
CA LEU A 508 5.17 -11.48 -17.94
C LEU A 508 6.24 -11.38 -19.03
N VAL A 509 6.16 -10.39 -19.92
CA VAL A 509 7.15 -10.17 -20.99
C VAL A 509 8.53 -9.92 -20.39
N VAL A 510 8.61 -9.04 -19.40
CA VAL A 510 9.87 -8.66 -18.78
C VAL A 510 10.48 -9.84 -18.01
N PHE A 511 9.71 -10.49 -17.14
CA PHE A 511 10.21 -11.59 -16.32
C PHE A 511 10.48 -12.87 -17.11
N ALA A 512 9.67 -13.20 -18.13
CA ALA A 512 9.83 -14.44 -18.89
C ALA A 512 10.73 -14.31 -20.11
N TYR A 513 10.88 -13.12 -20.70
CA TYR A 513 11.59 -12.96 -21.98
C TYR A 513 12.71 -11.91 -21.97
N VAL A 514 12.64 -10.88 -21.13
CA VAL A 514 13.67 -9.82 -21.12
C VAL A 514 14.77 -10.13 -20.11
N LEU A 515 14.40 -10.47 -18.88
CA LEU A 515 15.36 -10.73 -17.80
C LEU A 515 16.15 -12.03 -17.97
N PRO A 516 15.57 -13.17 -18.41
CA PRO A 516 16.34 -14.42 -18.51
C PRO A 516 17.53 -14.35 -19.47
N PRO A 517 17.41 -13.79 -20.70
CA PRO A 517 18.55 -13.68 -21.62
C PRO A 517 19.73 -12.85 -21.11
N ILE A 518 19.47 -11.92 -20.18
CA ILE A 518 20.51 -11.09 -19.53
C ILE A 518 20.94 -11.66 -18.16
N GLY A 519 20.49 -12.87 -17.82
CA GLY A 519 20.85 -13.57 -16.59
C GLY A 519 20.17 -13.03 -15.32
N LEU A 520 19.12 -12.21 -15.47
CA LEU A 520 18.43 -11.53 -14.37
C LEU A 520 17.16 -12.25 -13.89
N GLU A 521 17.14 -13.58 -13.91
CA GLU A 521 16.06 -14.33 -13.26
C GLU A 521 16.07 -14.06 -11.75
N LEU A 522 15.01 -13.46 -11.21
CA LEU A 522 15.01 -13.00 -9.80
C LEU A 522 15.34 -14.12 -8.80
N LEU A 523 14.79 -15.32 -9.01
CA LEU A 523 15.08 -16.48 -8.16
C LEU A 523 16.55 -16.93 -8.30
N HIS A 524 17.09 -16.88 -9.52
CA HIS A 524 18.50 -17.20 -9.76
C HIS A 524 19.41 -16.16 -9.08
N ILE A 525 19.13 -14.85 -9.21
CA ILE A 525 19.86 -13.79 -8.52
C ILE A 525 19.81 -14.02 -7.00
N ALA A 526 18.63 -14.33 -6.47
CA ALA A 526 18.43 -14.56 -5.04
C ALA A 526 19.25 -15.75 -4.55
N ARG A 527 19.20 -16.89 -5.26
CA ARG A 527 19.99 -18.09 -4.96
C ARG A 527 21.49 -17.85 -5.10
N TRP A 528 21.91 -17.18 -6.17
CA TRP A 528 23.31 -16.84 -6.39
C TRP A 528 23.84 -15.95 -5.27
N THR A 529 23.10 -14.90 -4.92
CA THR A 529 23.46 -14.01 -3.81
C THR A 529 23.52 -14.77 -2.49
N ALA A 530 22.55 -15.66 -2.25
CA ALA A 530 22.56 -16.49 -1.05
C ALA A 530 23.76 -17.46 -1.02
N SER A 531 24.17 -18.00 -2.17
CA SER A 531 25.31 -18.90 -2.29
C SER A 531 26.66 -18.23 -1.99
N LEU A 532 26.75 -16.90 -2.14
CA LEU A 532 27.95 -16.16 -1.74
C LEU A 532 28.19 -16.22 -0.23
N ASN A 533 27.15 -16.51 0.57
CA ASN A 533 27.20 -16.61 2.02
C ASN A 533 28.05 -15.48 2.65
N LEU A 534 27.72 -14.23 2.29
CA LEU A 534 28.51 -13.06 2.71
C LEU A 534 28.78 -13.01 4.23
N PRO A 535 27.86 -13.40 5.14
CA PRO A 535 28.18 -13.46 6.56
C PRO A 535 29.43 -14.29 6.90
N ALA A 536 29.65 -15.41 6.20
CA ALA A 536 30.83 -16.25 6.39
C ALA A 536 32.14 -15.54 5.99
N LEU A 537 32.10 -14.63 5.02
CA LEU A 537 33.26 -13.80 4.66
C LEU A 537 33.64 -12.81 5.77
N PHE A 538 32.69 -12.45 6.63
CA PHE A 538 32.91 -11.58 7.79
C PHE A 538 33.16 -12.36 9.10
N GLY A 539 33.40 -13.67 9.01
CA GLY A 539 33.72 -14.50 10.17
C GLY A 539 32.52 -14.87 11.05
N LEU A 540 31.29 -14.69 10.56
CA LEU A 540 30.11 -15.29 11.16
C LEU A 540 30.05 -16.76 10.70
N PRO A 541 30.14 -17.76 11.60
CA PRO A 541 30.21 -19.17 11.22
C PRO A 541 28.99 -19.67 10.43
#